data_AF-A0A382MN54-F1
#
_entry.id   AF-A0A382MN54-F1
#
_cell.length_a   1.000
_cell.length_b   1.000
_cell.length_c   1.000
_cell.angle_alpha   90.00
_cell.angle_beta   90.00
_cell.angle_gamma   90.00
#
_symmetry.space_group_name_H-M   'P 1'
#
loop_
_entity.id
_entity.type
_entity.pdbx_description
1 polymer ?
#
loop_
_entity_poly.entity_id
_entity_poly.type
_entity_poly.pdbx_seq_one_letter_code
_entity_poly.pdbx_strand_id
1 'polypeptide(L)'
;MHHIIFLTFYCLFLYKLYPKICGLLDIHTPLFAVSDRQNYIVKNVIKAISLCMLVILSFFFLLEWDNNNIRIFASIYVANDLMGIVMCKHLPTSTRIHHMTTILFLIGAFMVDFQESHVAQMLFYFTYASAISFPVNLYLGLRLCYEKEYQPLWLDQLRSISKYLYASVCVVSWSYQIFLFRWAYEDFLYGLMICFIIIDDIILMKWLFKK
;
A
#
# COMPACT_ATOMS: atom_id res chain seq x y z
N MET A 1 -20.65 -7.35 -9.32
CA MET A 1 -20.56 -8.66 -8.63
C MET A 1 -19.20 -9.34 -8.83
N HIS A 2 -18.69 -9.44 -10.06
CA HIS A 2 -17.41 -10.11 -10.35
C HIS A 2 -16.19 -9.56 -9.58
N HIS A 3 -16.05 -8.23 -9.44
CA HIS A 3 -14.91 -7.63 -8.71
C HIS A 3 -14.91 -7.96 -7.20
N ILE A 4 -16.08 -8.10 -6.58
CA ILE A 4 -16.19 -8.49 -5.15
C ILE A 4 -15.76 -9.95 -4.97
N ILE A 5 -16.17 -10.82 -5.90
CA ILE A 5 -15.73 -12.23 -5.93
C ILE A 5 -14.22 -12.29 -6.10
N PHE A 6 -13.65 -11.52 -7.02
CA PHE A 6 -12.20 -11.42 -7.22
C PHE A 6 -11.48 -10.94 -5.95
N LEU A 7 -11.94 -9.84 -5.33
CA LEU A 7 -11.38 -9.32 -4.08
C LEU A 7 -11.38 -10.40 -2.99
N THR A 8 -12.49 -11.11 -2.83
CA THR A 8 -12.63 -12.19 -1.83
C THR A 8 -11.65 -13.32 -2.11
N PHE A 9 -11.57 -13.78 -3.36
CA PHE A 9 -10.64 -14.82 -3.77
C PHE A 9 -9.18 -14.40 -3.53
N TYR A 10 -8.83 -13.16 -3.86
CA TYR A 10 -7.49 -12.65 -3.65
C TYR A 10 -7.16 -12.50 -2.16
N CYS A 11 -8.11 -12.08 -1.31
CA CYS A 11 -7.93 -12.09 0.14
C CYS A 11 -7.69 -13.51 0.69
N LEU A 12 -8.42 -14.51 0.20
CA LEU A 12 -8.19 -15.92 0.56
C LEU A 12 -6.82 -16.42 0.09
N PHE A 13 -6.38 -15.99 -1.09
CA PHE A 13 -5.04 -16.27 -1.59
C PHE A 13 -3.97 -15.66 -0.65
N LEU A 14 -4.11 -14.38 -0.29
CA LEU A 14 -3.22 -13.72 0.66
C LEU A 14 -3.22 -14.45 2.01
N TYR A 15 -4.39 -14.79 2.56
CA TYR A 15 -4.50 -15.54 3.81
C TYR A 15 -3.72 -16.87 3.77
N LYS A 16 -3.82 -17.62 2.67
CA LYS A 16 -3.04 -18.86 2.48
C LYS A 16 -1.54 -18.61 2.28
N LEU A 17 -1.14 -17.42 1.84
CA LEU A 17 0.25 -17.03 1.66
C LEU A 17 0.94 -16.68 2.99
N TYR A 18 0.21 -16.15 3.98
CA TYR A 18 0.76 -15.81 5.31
C TYR A 18 1.60 -16.94 5.94
N PRO A 19 1.10 -18.18 6.13
CA PRO A 19 1.89 -19.23 6.77
C PRO A 19 3.13 -19.62 5.96
N LYS A 20 3.08 -19.52 4.62
CA LYS A 20 4.24 -19.81 3.76
C LYS A 20 5.35 -18.77 3.96
N ILE A 21 5.00 -17.49 3.93
CA ILE A 21 5.96 -16.41 4.16
C ILE A 21 6.47 -16.43 5.61
N CYS A 22 5.61 -16.77 6.57
CA CYS A 22 6.01 -16.98 7.96
C CYS A 22 7.11 -18.04 8.07
N GLY A 23 6.93 -19.21 7.45
CA GLY A 23 7.95 -20.26 7.46
C GLY A 23 9.26 -19.86 6.77
N LEU A 24 9.19 -19.12 5.66
CA LEU A 24 10.39 -18.62 4.98
C LEU A 24 11.15 -17.60 5.84
N LEU A 25 10.45 -16.69 6.52
CA LEU A 25 11.08 -15.71 7.40
C LEU A 25 11.69 -16.36 8.64
N ASP A 26 11.05 -17.40 9.18
CA ASP A 26 11.55 -18.16 10.31
C ASP A 26 12.90 -18.84 10.01
N ILE A 27 13.05 -19.37 8.80
CA ILE A 27 14.29 -20.03 8.35
C ILE A 27 15.40 -19.03 8.04
N HIS A 28 15.06 -17.91 7.37
CA HIS A 28 16.07 -17.03 6.77
C HIS A 28 16.38 -15.77 7.57
N THR A 29 15.64 -15.48 8.65
CA THR A 29 15.82 -14.24 9.39
C THR A 29 15.91 -14.46 10.91
N PRO A 30 16.97 -13.95 11.56
CA PRO A 30 17.38 -14.41 12.89
C PRO A 30 16.41 -14.03 14.03
N LEU A 31 15.74 -12.87 13.94
CA LEU A 31 14.84 -12.40 15.02
C LEU A 31 13.35 -12.59 14.73
N PHE A 32 12.97 -13.24 13.62
CA PHE A 32 11.55 -13.36 13.29
C PHE A 32 10.79 -14.26 14.26
N ALA A 33 11.38 -15.41 14.64
CA ALA A 33 10.78 -16.37 15.57
C ALA A 33 10.42 -15.75 16.93
N VAL A 34 11.25 -14.81 17.40
CA VAL A 34 11.12 -14.17 18.71
C VAL A 34 10.31 -12.87 18.68
N SER A 35 9.88 -12.40 17.51
CA SER A 35 9.15 -11.15 17.38
C SER A 35 7.70 -11.27 17.82
N ASP A 36 7.24 -10.35 18.68
CA ASP A 36 5.82 -10.15 19.01
C ASP A 36 4.98 -9.62 17.82
N ARG A 37 5.66 -9.25 16.72
CA ARG A 37 5.10 -8.59 15.53
C ARG A 37 5.19 -9.43 14.27
N GLN A 38 5.27 -10.76 14.37
CA GLN A 38 5.34 -11.66 13.21
C GLN A 38 4.32 -11.35 12.11
N ASN A 39 3.03 -11.22 12.45
CA ASN A 39 1.99 -10.89 11.47
C ASN A 39 2.21 -9.52 10.81
N TYR A 40 2.74 -8.55 11.56
CA TYR A 40 3.09 -7.24 11.02
C TYR A 40 4.28 -7.33 10.05
N ILE A 41 5.26 -8.19 10.32
CA ILE A 41 6.38 -8.43 9.40
C ILE A 41 5.88 -9.11 8.13
N VAL A 42 5.14 -10.22 8.28
CA VAL A 42 4.60 -11.01 7.16
C VAL A 42 3.71 -10.15 6.25
N LYS A 43 2.78 -9.35 6.81
CA LYS A 43 1.93 -8.48 5.98
C LYS A 43 2.73 -7.51 5.13
N ASN A 44 3.83 -6.99 5.66
CA ASN A 44 4.62 -5.94 5.03
C ASN A 44 5.45 -6.52 3.88
N VAL A 45 5.98 -7.73 4.06
CA VAL A 45 6.64 -8.49 2.98
C VAL A 45 5.65 -8.84 1.88
N ILE A 46 4.48 -9.40 2.22
CA ILE A 46 3.43 -9.75 1.25
C ILE A 46 2.96 -8.50 0.49
N LYS A 47 2.71 -7.39 1.19
CA LYS A 47 2.29 -6.13 0.57
C LYS A 47 3.36 -5.58 -0.37
N ALA A 48 4.63 -5.61 0.01
CA ALA A 48 5.72 -5.15 -0.86
C ALA A 48 5.80 -5.96 -2.15
N ILE A 49 5.70 -7.29 -2.07
CA ILE A 49 5.69 -8.17 -3.26
C ILE A 49 4.47 -7.88 -4.14
N SER A 50 3.29 -7.78 -3.52
CA SER A 50 2.04 -7.51 -4.24
C SER A 50 2.06 -6.18 -4.96
N LEU A 51 2.54 -5.12 -4.30
CA LEU A 51 2.65 -3.78 -4.88
C LEU A 51 3.73 -3.70 -5.97
N CYS A 52 4.86 -4.38 -5.80
CA CYS A 52 5.89 -4.47 -6.84
C CYS A 52 5.32 -5.11 -8.11
N MET A 53 4.63 -6.26 -7.97
CA MET A 53 3.96 -6.92 -9.09
C MET A 53 2.88 -6.04 -9.69
N LEU A 54 2.12 -5.32 -8.85
CA LEU A 54 1.09 -4.41 -9.30
C LEU A 54 1.67 -3.30 -10.18
N VAL A 55 2.77 -2.67 -9.78
CA VAL A 55 3.45 -1.62 -10.58
C VAL A 55 3.90 -2.17 -11.94
N ILE A 56 4.55 -3.33 -11.95
CA ILE A 56 5.03 -3.97 -13.19
C ILE A 56 3.86 -4.29 -14.11
N LEU A 57 2.82 -4.96 -13.59
CA LEU A 57 1.65 -5.34 -14.39
C LEU A 57 0.88 -4.11 -14.87
N SER A 58 0.77 -3.08 -14.05
CA SER A 58 0.05 -1.85 -14.39
C SER A 58 0.71 -1.17 -15.59
N PHE A 59 2.05 -1.14 -15.61
CA PHE A 59 2.80 -0.57 -16.72
C PHE A 59 2.50 -1.25 -18.07
N PHE A 60 2.22 -2.55 -18.08
CA PHE A 60 1.94 -3.30 -19.30
C PHE A 60 0.45 -3.39 -19.65
N PHE A 61 -0.44 -3.44 -18.66
CA PHE A 61 -1.85 -3.80 -18.85
C PHE A 61 -2.84 -2.66 -18.62
N LEU A 62 -2.41 -1.55 -18.01
CA LEU A 62 -3.26 -0.37 -17.87
C LEU A 62 -2.96 0.59 -19.02
N LEU A 63 -3.54 0.25 -20.17
CA LEU A 63 -3.69 1.15 -21.30
C LEU A 63 -5.10 1.74 -21.24
N GLU A 64 -5.20 3.06 -21.38
CA GLU A 64 -6.48 3.79 -21.32
C GLU A 64 -7.23 3.69 -19.98
N TRP A 65 -8.44 4.24 -19.93
CA TRP A 65 -9.33 4.22 -18.77
C TRP A 65 -10.20 2.96 -18.75
N ASP A 66 -9.58 1.77 -18.87
CA ASP A 66 -10.31 0.51 -18.76
C ASP A 66 -10.74 0.24 -17.31
N ASN A 67 -12.04 0.46 -17.07
CA ASN A 67 -12.72 0.18 -15.82
C ASN A 67 -12.45 -1.21 -15.26
N ASN A 68 -12.43 -2.25 -16.10
CA ASN A 68 -12.33 -3.62 -15.62
C ASN A 68 -10.94 -3.89 -15.03
N ASN A 69 -9.89 -3.57 -15.79
CA ASN A 69 -8.53 -3.70 -15.31
C ASN A 69 -8.29 -2.79 -14.10
N ILE A 70 -8.65 -1.50 -14.15
CA ILE A 70 -8.44 -0.58 -13.02
C ILE A 70 -9.05 -1.13 -11.72
N ARG A 71 -10.28 -1.65 -11.75
CA ARG A 71 -10.95 -2.22 -10.57
C ARG A 71 -10.29 -3.51 -10.07
N ILE A 72 -9.77 -4.36 -10.95
CA ILE A 72 -9.00 -5.55 -10.58
C ILE A 72 -7.71 -5.15 -9.86
N PHE A 73 -6.96 -4.20 -10.42
CA PHE A 73 -5.72 -3.70 -9.84
C PHE A 73 -5.96 -2.99 -8.50
N ALA A 74 -6.99 -2.15 -8.41
CA ALA A 74 -7.41 -1.53 -7.15
C ALA A 74 -7.77 -2.59 -6.10
N SER A 75 -8.44 -3.69 -6.50
CA SER A 75 -8.75 -4.79 -5.59
C SER A 75 -7.50 -5.49 -5.05
N ILE A 76 -6.47 -5.70 -5.88
CA ILE A 76 -5.18 -6.25 -5.45
C ILE A 76 -4.50 -5.34 -4.43
N TYR A 77 -4.46 -4.02 -4.71
CA TYR A 77 -3.91 -3.04 -3.79
C TYR A 77 -4.62 -3.10 -2.43
N VAL A 78 -5.94 -2.97 -2.43
CA VAL A 78 -6.74 -2.80 -1.21
C VAL A 78 -6.92 -4.11 -0.43
N ALA A 79 -6.84 -5.27 -1.08
CA ALA A 79 -6.81 -6.55 -0.38
C ALA A 79 -5.64 -6.66 0.61
N ASN A 80 -4.49 -6.06 0.29
CA ASN A 80 -3.34 -6.04 1.21
C ASN A 80 -3.65 -5.22 2.47
N ASP A 81 -4.34 -4.09 2.32
CA ASP A 81 -4.78 -3.24 3.44
C ASP A 81 -5.84 -3.94 4.30
N LEU A 82 -6.83 -4.56 3.64
CA LEU A 82 -7.87 -5.34 4.31
C LEU A 82 -7.27 -6.50 5.11
N MET A 83 -6.39 -7.30 4.49
CA MET A 83 -5.71 -8.40 5.19
C MET A 83 -4.78 -7.89 6.29
N GLY A 84 -4.22 -6.68 6.13
CA GLY A 84 -3.48 -6.00 7.19
C GLY A 84 -4.33 -5.77 8.44
N ILE A 85 -5.57 -5.28 8.28
CA ILE A 85 -6.51 -5.10 9.40
C ILE A 85 -6.88 -6.45 10.03
N VAL A 86 -7.18 -7.46 9.21
CA VAL A 86 -7.62 -8.78 9.69
C VAL A 86 -6.51 -9.51 10.46
N MET A 87 -5.29 -9.50 9.93
CA MET A 87 -4.20 -10.33 10.45
C MET A 87 -3.39 -9.65 11.56
N CYS A 88 -3.38 -8.31 11.63
CA CYS A 88 -2.59 -7.57 12.62
C CYS A 88 -3.44 -6.95 13.72
N LYS A 89 -3.32 -7.50 14.93
CA LYS A 89 -4.02 -6.99 16.13
C LYS A 89 -3.67 -5.54 16.48
N HIS A 90 -2.42 -5.15 16.31
CA HIS A 90 -1.89 -3.86 16.80
C HIS A 90 -1.31 -2.98 15.67
N LEU A 91 -2.18 -2.55 14.75
CA LEU A 91 -1.84 -1.48 13.82
C LEU A 91 -1.93 -0.10 14.49
N PRO A 92 -1.03 0.85 14.17
CA PRO A 92 -1.22 2.26 14.53
C PRO A 92 -2.59 2.76 14.07
N THR A 93 -3.21 3.63 14.86
CA THR A 93 -4.55 4.17 14.56
C THR A 93 -4.57 4.91 13.22
N SER A 94 -3.53 5.69 12.89
CA SER A 94 -3.42 6.39 11.61
C SER A 94 -3.43 5.40 10.42
N THR A 95 -2.64 4.34 10.51
CA THR A 95 -2.57 3.29 9.47
C THR A 95 -3.88 2.53 9.34
N ARG A 96 -4.61 2.30 10.44
CA ARG A 96 -5.94 1.69 10.40
C ARG A 96 -6.94 2.59 9.68
N ILE A 97 -6.95 3.90 9.98
CA ILE A 97 -7.81 4.87 9.29
C ILE A 97 -7.44 4.95 7.81
N HIS A 98 -6.15 4.95 7.48
CA HIS A 98 -5.67 4.86 6.09
C HIS A 98 -6.26 3.63 5.39
N HIS A 99 -6.11 2.43 5.96
CA HIS A 99 -6.65 1.20 5.36
C HIS A 99 -8.18 1.21 5.23
N MET A 100 -8.90 1.78 6.20
CA MET A 100 -10.36 1.95 6.07
C MET A 100 -10.71 2.91 4.92
N THR A 101 -9.92 3.98 4.75
CA THR A 101 -10.12 4.95 3.66
C THR A 101 -9.90 4.30 2.30
N THR A 102 -8.85 3.49 2.13
CA THR A 102 -8.58 2.77 0.87
C THR A 102 -9.68 1.76 0.53
N ILE A 103 -10.26 1.09 1.55
CA ILE A 103 -11.43 0.21 1.37
C ILE A 103 -12.66 1.00 0.90
N LEU A 104 -12.95 2.16 1.51
CA LEU A 104 -14.07 3.01 1.07
C LEU A 104 -13.88 3.51 -0.36
N PHE A 105 -12.66 3.89 -0.73
CA PHE A 105 -12.32 4.26 -2.09
C PHE A 105 -12.51 3.10 -3.08
N LEU A 106 -12.17 1.86 -2.73
CA LEU A 106 -12.45 0.70 -3.58
C LEU A 106 -13.95 0.50 -3.82
N ILE A 107 -14.75 0.63 -2.76
CA ILE A 107 -16.21 0.49 -2.87
C ILE A 107 -16.75 1.56 -3.83
N GLY A 108 -16.27 2.81 -3.72
CA GLY A 108 -16.59 3.88 -4.67
C GLY A 108 -16.14 3.57 -6.10
N ALA A 109 -14.91 3.07 -6.28
CA ALA A 109 -14.34 2.71 -7.58
C ALA A 109 -15.12 1.60 -8.31
N PHE A 110 -15.81 0.71 -7.58
CA PHE A 110 -16.69 -0.29 -8.19
C PHE A 110 -17.97 0.30 -8.78
N MET A 111 -18.37 1.50 -8.37
CA MET A 111 -19.62 2.14 -8.76
C MET A 111 -19.45 3.26 -9.78
N VAL A 112 -18.20 3.68 -10.04
CA VAL A 112 -17.89 4.83 -10.89
C VAL A 112 -17.24 4.41 -12.21
N ASP A 113 -17.53 5.15 -13.27
CA ASP A 113 -16.85 5.03 -14.56
C ASP A 113 -15.58 5.89 -14.60
N PHE A 114 -14.42 5.25 -14.77
CA PHE A 114 -13.11 5.91 -14.86
C PHE A 114 -12.91 6.71 -16.14
N GLN A 115 -13.73 6.49 -17.19
CA GLN A 115 -13.65 7.29 -18.42
C GLN A 115 -14.21 8.70 -18.20
N GLU A 116 -15.23 8.82 -17.35
CA GLU A 116 -15.97 10.06 -17.12
C GLU A 116 -15.61 10.76 -15.80
N SER A 117 -15.28 9.98 -14.76
CA SER A 117 -15.08 10.55 -13.42
C SER A 117 -13.66 11.05 -13.22
N HIS A 118 -13.54 12.37 -13.18
CA HIS A 118 -12.30 13.06 -12.85
C HIS A 118 -11.71 12.64 -11.49
N VAL A 119 -12.54 12.53 -10.44
CA VAL A 119 -12.09 12.09 -9.11
C VAL A 119 -11.57 10.65 -9.14
N ALA A 120 -12.23 9.75 -9.89
CA ALA A 120 -11.75 8.38 -10.03
C ALA A 120 -10.39 8.32 -10.75
N GLN A 121 -10.18 9.15 -11.77
CA GLN A 121 -8.90 9.30 -12.45
C GLN A 121 -7.81 9.84 -11.52
N MET A 122 -8.12 10.84 -10.70
CA MET A 122 -7.20 11.37 -9.67
C MET A 122 -6.83 10.30 -8.64
N LEU A 123 -7.81 9.54 -8.15
CA LEU A 123 -7.62 8.44 -7.21
C LEU A 123 -6.77 7.32 -7.80
N PHE A 124 -6.95 7.02 -9.09
CA PHE A 124 -6.14 6.05 -9.82
C PHE A 124 -4.66 6.43 -9.79
N TYR A 125 -4.32 7.67 -10.19
CA TYR A 125 -2.94 8.14 -10.18
C TYR A 125 -2.35 8.16 -8.77
N PHE A 126 -3.15 8.57 -7.78
CA PHE A 126 -2.72 8.55 -6.37
C PHE A 126 -2.37 7.14 -5.91
N THR A 127 -3.22 6.16 -6.24
CA THR A 127 -3.03 4.75 -5.87
C THR A 127 -1.82 4.15 -6.60
N TYR A 128 -1.66 4.45 -7.88
CA TYR A 128 -0.52 3.99 -8.67
C TYR A 128 0.80 4.54 -8.12
N ALA A 129 0.85 5.84 -7.82
CA ALA A 129 2.01 6.45 -7.18
C ALA A 129 2.30 5.79 -5.82
N SER A 130 1.28 5.59 -4.99
CA SER A 130 1.42 4.88 -3.71
C SER A 130 2.02 3.47 -3.88
N ALA A 131 1.62 2.72 -4.91
CA ALA A 131 2.17 1.39 -5.17
C ALA A 131 3.67 1.39 -5.51
N ILE A 132 4.19 2.43 -6.18
CA ILE A 132 5.63 2.59 -6.47
C ILE A 132 6.47 2.62 -5.19
N SER A 133 5.90 3.07 -4.07
CA SER A 133 6.57 3.08 -2.77
C SER A 133 6.65 1.72 -2.06
N PHE A 134 6.42 0.61 -2.77
CA PHE A 134 6.49 -0.74 -2.22
C PHE A 134 7.76 -1.06 -1.39
N PRO A 135 8.98 -0.55 -1.69
CA PRO A 135 10.17 -0.88 -0.90
C PRO A 135 10.05 -0.45 0.57
N VAL A 136 9.28 0.61 0.86
CA VAL A 136 9.03 1.07 2.23
C VAL A 136 8.36 -0.02 3.05
N ASN A 137 7.36 -0.71 2.48
CA ASN A 137 6.68 -1.81 3.16
C ASN A 137 7.67 -2.95 3.44
N LEU A 138 8.54 -3.28 2.48
CA LEU A 138 9.56 -4.31 2.70
C LEU A 138 10.51 -3.96 3.86
N TYR A 139 11.00 -2.71 3.88
CA TYR A 139 11.84 -2.21 4.97
C TYR A 139 11.09 -2.19 6.31
N LEU A 140 9.82 -1.78 6.32
CA LEU A 140 8.98 -1.73 7.53
C LEU A 140 8.89 -3.11 8.21
N GLY A 141 8.80 -4.18 7.44
CA GLY A 141 8.79 -5.56 7.93
C GLY A 141 10.19 -6.04 8.32
N LEU A 142 11.10 -6.13 7.35
CA LEU A 142 12.38 -6.84 7.51
C LEU A 142 13.30 -6.24 8.56
N ARG A 143 13.22 -4.92 8.82
CA ARG A 143 14.04 -4.30 9.87
C ARG A 143 13.83 -4.87 11.27
N LEU A 144 12.67 -5.51 11.52
CA LEU A 144 12.36 -6.11 12.81
C LEU A 144 13.00 -7.49 12.97
N CYS A 145 13.51 -8.07 11.87
CA CYS A 145 14.16 -9.37 11.89
C CYS A 145 15.67 -9.30 12.17
N TYR A 146 16.24 -8.11 12.37
CA TYR A 146 17.68 -7.91 12.57
C TYR A 146 17.94 -6.94 13.74
N GLU A 147 19.00 -7.19 14.48
CA GLU A 147 19.51 -6.25 15.48
C GLU A 147 20.14 -5.05 14.78
N LYS A 148 20.06 -3.86 15.39
CA LYS A 148 20.59 -2.63 14.78
C LYS A 148 22.11 -2.68 14.57
N GLU A 149 22.83 -3.31 15.50
CA GLU A 149 24.30 -3.38 15.47
C GLU A 149 24.80 -4.37 14.41
N TYR A 150 24.03 -5.42 14.15
CA TYR A 150 24.37 -6.49 13.19
C TYR A 150 23.47 -6.48 11.95
N GLN A 151 22.94 -5.31 11.61
CA GLN A 151 22.05 -5.18 10.47
C GLN A 151 22.84 -5.37 9.17
N PRO A 152 22.35 -6.17 8.20
CA PRO A 152 23.07 -6.35 6.95
C PRO A 152 23.05 -5.08 6.08
N LEU A 153 24.14 -4.85 5.34
CA LEU A 153 24.33 -3.67 4.48
C LEU A 153 23.17 -3.43 3.48
N TRP A 154 22.61 -4.51 2.92
CA TRP A 154 21.50 -4.40 1.97
C TRP A 154 20.23 -3.82 2.62
N LEU A 155 20.04 -3.99 3.93
CA LEU A 155 18.87 -3.45 4.63
C LEU A 155 19.02 -1.93 4.86
N ASP A 156 20.25 -1.45 5.04
CA ASP A 156 20.53 0.00 5.08
C ASP A 156 20.38 0.65 3.70
N GLN A 157 20.81 -0.04 2.65
CA GLN A 157 20.54 0.38 1.28
C GLN A 157 19.03 0.44 0.99
N LEU A 158 18.30 -0.62 1.36
CA LEU A 158 16.84 -0.67 1.23
C LEU A 158 16.17 0.49 1.98
N ARG A 159 16.64 0.81 3.19
CA ARG A 159 16.17 1.98 3.95
C ARG A 159 16.40 3.28 3.20
N SER A 160 17.62 3.51 2.69
CA SER A 160 17.97 4.74 1.97
C SER A 160 17.12 4.91 0.72
N ILE A 161 17.00 3.85 -0.09
CA ILE A 161 16.14 3.81 -1.28
C ILE A 161 14.70 4.10 -0.89
N SER A 162 14.18 3.38 0.12
CA SER A 162 12.80 3.57 0.61
C SER A 162 12.54 5.02 1.03
N LYS A 163 13.49 5.65 1.74
CA LYS A 163 13.36 7.03 2.23
C LYS A 163 13.20 8.02 1.08
N TYR A 164 14.13 7.99 0.11
CA TYR A 164 14.14 8.98 -0.98
C TYR A 164 13.09 8.69 -2.06
N LEU A 165 12.86 7.42 -2.39
CA LEU A 165 11.81 7.02 -3.31
C LEU A 165 10.43 7.41 -2.77
N TYR A 166 10.16 7.11 -1.50
CA TYR A 166 8.87 7.46 -0.89
C TYR A 166 8.63 8.96 -0.85
N ALA A 167 9.62 9.74 -0.42
CA ALA A 167 9.50 11.19 -0.37
C ALA A 167 9.26 11.80 -1.76
N SER A 168 10.02 11.36 -2.77
CA SER A 168 9.85 11.87 -4.15
C SER A 168 8.49 11.50 -4.72
N VAL A 169 8.04 10.26 -4.55
CA VAL A 169 6.72 9.80 -4.99
C VAL A 169 5.59 10.59 -4.30
N CYS A 170 5.68 10.82 -2.99
CA CYS A 170 4.69 11.61 -2.25
C CYS A 170 4.63 13.05 -2.78
N VAL A 171 5.78 13.71 -2.94
CA VAL A 171 5.85 15.09 -3.45
C VAL A 171 5.24 15.19 -4.85
N VAL A 172 5.59 14.29 -5.76
CA VAL A 172 5.04 14.28 -7.12
C VAL A 172 3.53 14.01 -7.10
N SER A 173 3.10 13.00 -6.36
CA SER A 173 1.68 12.63 -6.25
C SER A 173 0.86 13.78 -5.69
N TRP A 174 1.25 14.36 -4.56
CA TRP A 174 0.51 15.45 -3.91
C TRP A 174 0.48 16.71 -4.76
N SER A 175 1.59 17.05 -5.41
CA SER A 175 1.64 18.18 -6.34
C SER A 175 0.68 17.97 -7.51
N TYR A 176 0.61 16.75 -8.05
CA TYR A 176 -0.31 16.39 -9.11
C TYR A 176 -1.78 16.46 -8.66
N GLN A 177 -2.09 15.99 -7.44
CA GLN A 177 -3.44 16.09 -6.87
C GLN A 177 -3.87 17.55 -6.71
N ILE A 178 -3.00 18.42 -6.20
CA ILE A 178 -3.29 19.86 -6.04
C ILE A 178 -3.50 20.51 -7.41
N PHE A 179 -2.66 20.18 -8.40
CA PHE A 179 -2.74 20.75 -9.74
C PHE A 179 -4.06 20.39 -10.45
N LEU A 180 -4.55 19.15 -10.29
CA LEU A 180 -5.80 18.72 -10.91
C LEU A 180 -7.07 19.14 -10.15
N PHE A 181 -6.95 19.59 -8.91
CA PHE A 181 -8.10 19.91 -8.06
C PHE A 181 -8.97 21.04 -8.65
N ARG A 182 -10.25 20.75 -8.96
CA ARG A 182 -11.16 21.67 -9.67
C ARG A 182 -12.08 22.46 -8.73
N TRP A 183 -11.97 22.26 -7.42
CA TRP A 183 -12.83 22.92 -6.42
C TRP A 183 -14.34 22.61 -6.58
N ALA A 184 -14.67 21.49 -7.21
CA ALA A 184 -16.02 20.95 -7.25
C ALA A 184 -16.36 20.22 -5.94
N TYR A 185 -17.65 20.02 -5.67
CA TYR A 185 -18.11 19.33 -4.46
C TYR A 185 -17.50 17.92 -4.30
N GLU A 186 -17.40 17.16 -5.39
CA GLU A 186 -16.82 15.82 -5.40
C GLU A 186 -15.33 15.84 -5.05
N ASP A 187 -14.59 16.80 -5.60
CA ASP A 187 -13.17 17.03 -5.32
C ASP A 187 -12.95 17.35 -3.82
N PHE A 188 -13.83 18.17 -3.21
CA PHE A 188 -13.76 18.45 -1.78
C PHE A 188 -13.96 17.21 -0.91
N LEU A 189 -14.97 16.39 -1.23
CA LEU A 189 -15.21 15.14 -0.51
C LEU A 189 -14.02 14.19 -0.63
N TYR A 190 -13.49 14.06 -1.84
CA TYR A 190 -12.28 13.29 -2.13
C TYR A 190 -11.06 13.81 -1.36
N GLY A 191 -10.81 15.12 -1.39
CA GLY A 191 -9.70 15.78 -0.71
C GLY A 191 -9.74 15.56 0.79
N LEU A 192 -10.93 15.65 1.41
CA LEU A 192 -11.13 15.35 2.82
C LEU A 192 -10.74 13.90 3.16
N MET A 193 -11.16 12.93 2.34
CA MET A 193 -10.82 11.53 2.55
C MET A 193 -9.31 11.28 2.36
N ILE A 194 -8.70 11.84 1.32
CA ILE A 194 -7.27 11.70 1.06
C ILE A 194 -6.41 12.30 2.17
N CYS A 195 -6.88 13.33 2.89
CA CYS A 195 -6.14 13.87 4.03
C CYS A 195 -5.80 12.80 5.07
N PHE A 196 -6.68 11.80 5.30
CA PHE A 196 -6.38 10.71 6.21
C PHE A 196 -5.20 9.85 5.76
N ILE A 197 -5.05 9.66 4.45
CA ILE A 197 -3.91 8.95 3.87
C ILE A 197 -2.64 9.79 3.98
N ILE A 198 -2.71 11.07 3.59
CA ILE A 198 -1.57 12.01 3.63
C ILE A 198 -1.03 12.17 5.06
N ILE A 199 -1.89 12.21 6.08
CA ILE A 199 -1.47 12.31 7.48
C ILE A 199 -0.63 11.08 7.88
N ASP A 200 -1.08 9.86 7.53
CA ASP A 200 -0.30 8.64 7.80
C ASP A 200 1.04 8.68 7.05
N ASP A 201 1.04 9.14 5.80
CA ASP A 201 2.24 9.26 4.98
C ASP A 201 3.26 10.25 5.58
N ILE A 202 2.81 11.40 6.09
CA ILE A 202 3.65 12.38 6.76
C ILE A 202 4.25 11.80 8.05
N ILE A 203 3.46 11.05 8.84
CA ILE A 203 3.94 10.40 10.05
C ILE A 203 5.03 9.37 9.71
N LEU A 204 4.80 8.55 8.68
CA LEU A 204 5.76 7.54 8.21
C LEU A 204 7.04 8.19 7.67
N MET A 205 6.92 9.25 6.88
CA MET A 205 8.06 9.99 6.34
C MET A 205 8.89 10.62 7.46
N LYS A 206 8.26 11.31 8.42
CA LYS A 206 8.97 11.86 9.60
C LYS A 206 9.73 10.77 10.35
N TRP A 207 9.12 9.60 10.50
CA TRP A 207 9.75 8.45 11.15
C TRP A 207 10.96 7.92 10.36
N LEU A 208 10.88 7.84 9.02
CA LEU A 208 11.97 7.39 8.15
C LEU A 208 13.18 8.32 8.16
N PHE A 209 12.97 9.63 8.32
CA PHE A 209 14.04 10.64 8.35
C PHE A 209 14.63 10.91 9.74
N LYS A 210 13.92 10.54 10.82
CA LYS A 210 14.41 10.72 12.20
C LYS A 210 15.38 9.63 12.64
N LYS A 211 15.16 8.40 12.18
CA LYS A 211 16.16 7.35 12.34
C LYS A 211 17.30 7.59 11.39
#